data_AF-A0A0K1EK55-F1
#
_entry.id   AF-A0A0K1EK55-F1
#
_cell.length_a   1.000
_cell.length_b   1.000
_cell.length_c   1.000
_cell.angle_alpha   90.00
_cell.angle_beta   90.00
_cell.angle_gamma   90.00
#
_symmetry.space_group_name_H-M   'P 1'
#
loop_
_entity.id
_entity.type
_entity.pdbx_description
1 polymer ?
#
loop_
_entity_poly.entity_id
_entity_poly.type
_entity_poly.pdbx_seq_one_letter_code
_entity_poly.pdbx_strand_id
1 'polypeptide(L)'
;MKGFFSDELRTRCGIPVLTLEGTAEDWRSIARRVQRFRRLGLDFWIDALQPLLDEFTAAAQGNVNRGFWESIYEWQGPRGSGSAQITGWIVSLFLYLVDRGARWAWEMGQPIEGPGLLRNPWLGSAAHGVDGPGRDDFPSMPSKAPFCWKYLDRRFEMEFVGGLLGVAQDADDFTLRPAIGWAVIESGHEKPGRWWGPGSWG
;
A
#
# COMPACT_ATOMS: atom_id res chain seq x y z
N MET A 1 -51.50 -13.70 18.32
CA MET A 1 -50.42 -14.21 19.18
C MET A 1 -49.10 -13.75 18.55
N LYS A 2 -48.53 -12.63 19.00
CA LYS A 2 -47.25 -12.11 18.49
C LYS A 2 -46.15 -12.69 19.36
N GLY A 3 -45.50 -13.74 18.86
CA GLY A 3 -44.33 -14.35 19.49
C GLY A 3 -43.16 -13.38 19.43
N PHE A 4 -42.49 -13.22 20.56
CA PHE A 4 -41.29 -12.42 20.77
C PHE A 4 -40.14 -13.04 19.97
N PHE A 5 -39.75 -12.40 18.87
CA PHE A 5 -38.46 -12.69 18.23
C PHE A 5 -37.53 -11.51 18.54
N SER A 6 -36.37 -11.82 19.12
CA SER A 6 -35.23 -10.90 19.21
C SER A 6 -34.21 -11.35 18.17
N ASP A 7 -34.31 -10.82 16.96
CA ASP A 7 -33.34 -11.09 15.92
C ASP A 7 -32.13 -10.17 16.11
N GLU A 8 -30.99 -10.75 16.50
CA GLU A 8 -29.72 -10.03 16.62
C GLU A 8 -28.88 -10.23 15.35
N LEU A 9 -28.71 -9.17 14.57
CA LEU A 9 -27.82 -9.15 13.41
C LEU A 9 -26.40 -8.79 13.87
N ARG A 10 -25.44 -9.68 13.64
CA ARG A 10 -24.00 -9.40 13.86
C ARG A 10 -23.26 -9.47 12.54
N THR A 11 -22.77 -8.33 12.07
CA THR A 11 -21.85 -8.24 10.94
C THR A 11 -20.44 -8.57 11.42
N ARG A 12 -19.78 -9.54 10.77
CA ARG A 12 -18.36 -9.84 11.00
C ARG A 12 -17.57 -9.48 9.74
N CYS A 13 -16.45 -8.79 9.93
CA CYS A 13 -15.52 -8.42 8.86
C CYS A 13 -14.37 -9.43 8.84
N GLY A 14 -13.79 -9.69 7.67
CA GLY A 14 -12.61 -10.56 7.55
C GLY A 14 -12.23 -10.84 6.10
N ILE A 15 -11.01 -11.34 5.90
CA ILE A 15 -10.53 -11.83 4.60
C ILE A 15 -10.67 -13.36 4.64
N PRO A 16 -11.66 -13.95 3.97
CA PRO A 16 -11.98 -15.38 4.13
C PRO A 16 -10.99 -16.29 3.41
N VAL A 17 -10.40 -15.82 2.31
CA VAL A 17 -9.45 -16.56 1.48
C VAL A 17 -8.41 -15.60 0.93
N LEU A 18 -7.17 -16.07 0.84
CA LEU A 18 -6.06 -15.39 0.20
C LEU A 18 -5.41 -16.36 -0.78
N THR A 19 -5.29 -15.93 -2.02
CA THR A 19 -4.57 -16.67 -3.06
C THR A 19 -3.19 -16.04 -3.22
N LEU A 20 -2.15 -16.83 -3.00
CA LEU A 20 -0.78 -16.42 -3.28
C LEU A 20 -0.40 -16.89 -4.68
N GLU A 21 -0.24 -15.94 -5.61
CA GLU A 21 0.26 -16.23 -6.96
C GLU A 21 1.78 -16.35 -6.98
N GLY A 22 2.30 -17.01 -8.02
CA GLY A 22 3.73 -17.24 -8.21
C GLY A 22 4.28 -18.44 -7.44
N THR A 23 5.47 -18.88 -7.85
CA THR A 23 6.18 -20.00 -7.23
C THR A 23 7.10 -19.52 -6.10
N ALA A 24 7.58 -20.46 -5.28
CA ALA A 24 8.61 -20.15 -4.29
C ALA A 24 9.86 -19.50 -4.89
N GLU A 25 10.24 -19.85 -6.13
CA GLU A 25 11.41 -19.23 -6.78
C GLU A 25 11.12 -17.78 -7.24
N ASP A 26 9.88 -17.48 -7.63
CA ASP A 26 9.47 -16.11 -7.94
C ASP A 26 9.61 -15.21 -6.69
N TRP A 27 9.15 -15.70 -5.54
CA TRP A 27 9.28 -14.99 -4.26
C TRP A 27 10.74 -14.84 -3.80
N ARG A 28 11.58 -15.87 -3.95
CA ARG A 28 13.04 -15.76 -3.72
C ARG A 28 13.71 -14.76 -4.66
N SER A 29 13.28 -14.72 -5.92
CA SER A 29 13.79 -13.76 -6.91
C SER A 29 13.42 -12.33 -6.52
N ILE A 30 12.19 -12.09 -6.06
CA ILE A 30 11.76 -10.79 -5.52
C ILE A 30 12.64 -10.40 -4.32
N ALA A 31 12.77 -11.27 -3.32
CA ALA A 31 13.62 -11.04 -2.14
C ALA A 31 15.05 -10.65 -2.53
N ARG A 32 15.67 -11.40 -3.45
CA ARG A 32 17.02 -11.14 -3.95
C ARG A 32 17.14 -9.81 -4.68
N ARG A 33 16.13 -9.42 -5.47
CA ARG A 33 16.15 -8.16 -6.24
C ARG A 33 15.98 -6.95 -5.34
N VAL A 34 15.10 -7.04 -4.35
CA VAL A 34 14.82 -5.97 -3.39
C VAL A 34 16.06 -5.60 -2.57
N GLN A 35 16.96 -6.56 -2.28
CA GLN A 35 18.25 -6.29 -1.62
C GLN A 35 19.11 -5.24 -2.36
N ARG A 36 18.97 -5.11 -3.69
CA ARG A 36 19.70 -4.10 -4.47
C ARG A 36 19.32 -2.68 -4.09
N PHE A 37 18.16 -2.46 -3.47
CA PHE A 37 17.71 -1.14 -3.04
C PHE A 37 18.44 -0.62 -1.80
N ARG A 38 19.16 -1.46 -1.05
CA ARG A 38 20.07 -1.00 0.01
C ARG A 38 21.09 0.03 -0.48
N ARG A 39 21.54 -0.08 -1.74
CA ARG A 39 22.45 0.92 -2.36
C ARG A 39 21.85 2.34 -2.45
N LEU A 40 20.55 2.47 -2.27
CA LEU A 40 19.82 3.74 -2.25
C LEU A 40 19.60 4.26 -0.81
N GLY A 41 20.21 3.63 0.20
CA GLY A 41 20.02 3.96 1.61
C GLY A 41 18.66 3.52 2.18
N LEU A 42 18.05 2.49 1.59
CA LEU A 42 16.74 1.97 1.97
C LEU A 42 16.80 0.78 2.93
N ASP A 43 17.95 0.58 3.61
CA ASP A 43 18.16 -0.53 4.57
C ASP A 43 17.04 -0.65 5.59
N PHE A 44 16.61 0.46 6.17
CA PHE A 44 15.52 0.51 7.14
C PHE A 44 14.19 -0.10 6.65
N TRP A 45 13.92 0.00 5.34
CA TRP A 45 12.74 -0.60 4.73
C TRP A 45 13.00 -2.04 4.30
N ILE A 46 14.20 -2.34 3.79
CA ILE A 46 14.57 -3.71 3.40
C ILE A 46 14.59 -4.64 4.62
N ASP A 47 15.08 -4.17 5.76
CA ASP A 47 15.08 -4.91 7.03
C ASP A 47 13.66 -5.24 7.50
N ALA A 48 12.70 -4.32 7.28
CA ALA A 48 11.28 -4.54 7.58
C ALA A 48 10.58 -5.46 6.56
N LEU A 49 10.99 -5.40 5.28
CA LEU A 49 10.35 -6.15 4.20
C LEU A 49 10.86 -7.59 4.10
N GLN A 50 12.10 -7.87 4.51
CA GLN A 50 12.68 -9.22 4.38
C GLN A 50 11.88 -10.31 5.11
N PRO A 51 11.46 -10.15 6.38
CA PRO A 51 10.66 -11.17 7.07
C PRO A 51 9.31 -11.44 6.38
N LEU A 52 8.70 -10.42 5.77
CA LEU A 52 7.48 -10.58 4.99
C LEU A 52 7.78 -11.44 3.75
N LEU A 53 8.82 -11.13 2.98
CA LEU A 53 9.16 -11.92 1.79
C LEU A 53 9.55 -13.38 2.11
N ASP A 54 10.08 -13.62 3.31
CA ASP A 54 10.35 -14.97 3.81
C ASP A 54 9.04 -15.73 4.06
N GLU A 55 8.02 -15.09 4.66
CA GLU A 55 6.67 -15.66 4.85
C GLU A 55 5.97 -15.95 3.52
N PHE A 56 6.11 -15.08 2.52
CA PHE A 56 5.61 -15.31 1.16
C PHE A 56 6.30 -16.51 0.52
N THR A 57 7.61 -16.62 0.67
CA THR A 57 8.40 -17.76 0.16
C THR A 57 8.00 -19.07 0.86
N ALA A 58 7.77 -19.04 2.17
CA ALA A 58 7.33 -20.19 2.96
C ALA A 58 5.92 -20.64 2.56
N ALA A 59 4.98 -19.70 2.44
CA ALA A 59 3.62 -19.99 2.01
C ALA A 59 3.57 -20.58 0.59
N ALA A 60 4.39 -20.07 -0.34
CA ALA A 60 4.50 -20.61 -1.70
C ALA A 60 5.10 -22.03 -1.75
N GLN A 61 5.75 -22.49 -0.66
CA GLN A 61 6.22 -23.88 -0.50
C GLN A 61 5.20 -24.77 0.22
N GLY A 62 4.04 -24.24 0.61
CA GLY A 62 3.02 -24.94 1.40
C GLY A 62 3.18 -24.80 2.91
N ASN A 63 4.17 -24.04 3.40
CA ASN A 63 4.40 -23.80 4.82
C ASN A 63 3.74 -22.48 5.25
N VAL A 64 2.45 -22.54 5.58
CA VAL A 64 1.64 -21.34 5.87
C VAL A 64 1.62 -21.00 7.36
N ASN A 65 2.16 -19.83 7.73
CA ASN A 65 1.97 -19.23 9.06
C ASN A 65 0.61 -18.50 9.13
N ARG A 66 -0.43 -19.18 9.60
CA ARG A 66 -1.78 -18.62 9.67
C ARG A 66 -1.85 -17.30 10.45
N GLY A 67 -1.16 -17.19 11.59
CA GLY A 67 -1.18 -15.98 12.41
C GLY A 67 -0.61 -14.76 11.68
N PHE A 68 0.46 -14.96 10.91
CA PHE A 68 0.99 -13.91 10.03
C PHE A 68 -0.04 -13.50 8.98
N TRP A 69 -0.60 -14.43 8.20
CA TRP A 69 -1.51 -14.10 7.10
C TRP A 69 -2.84 -13.50 7.57
N GLU A 70 -3.38 -13.94 8.70
CA GLU A 70 -4.59 -13.35 9.27
C GLU A 70 -4.35 -11.92 9.82
N SER A 71 -3.09 -11.52 10.01
CA SER A 71 -2.70 -10.18 10.48
C SER A 71 -2.32 -9.21 9.35
N ILE A 72 -2.74 -9.47 8.11
CA ILE A 72 -2.39 -8.64 6.95
C ILE A 72 -2.83 -7.17 7.10
N TYR A 73 -4.09 -6.93 7.45
CA TYR A 73 -4.68 -5.59 7.48
C TYR A 73 -4.83 -5.04 8.91
N GLU A 74 -5.28 -5.87 9.85
CA GLU A 74 -5.40 -5.55 11.27
C GLU A 74 -4.75 -6.65 12.11
N TRP A 75 -4.08 -6.27 13.19
CA TRP A 75 -3.60 -7.24 14.17
C TRP A 75 -4.78 -7.82 14.96
N GLN A 76 -4.76 -9.14 15.22
CA GLN A 76 -5.81 -9.84 15.98
C GLN A 76 -5.76 -9.56 17.48
N GLY A 77 -5.93 -8.29 17.85
CA GLY A 77 -6.00 -7.85 19.23
C GLY A 77 -7.41 -7.90 19.82
N PRO A 78 -7.54 -7.60 21.12
CA PRO A 78 -8.83 -7.56 21.82
C PRO A 78 -9.82 -6.52 21.26
N ARG A 79 -9.41 -5.68 20.30
CA ARG A 79 -10.21 -4.63 19.69
C ARG A 79 -11.11 -5.12 18.54
N GLY A 80 -10.95 -6.36 18.06
CA GLY A 80 -11.72 -6.87 16.92
C GLY A 80 -11.46 -6.09 15.63
N SER A 81 -12.29 -6.31 14.61
CA SER A 81 -12.18 -5.63 13.32
C SER A 81 -12.89 -4.27 13.29
N GLY A 82 -12.43 -3.33 12.46
CA GLY A 82 -13.16 -2.06 12.22
C GLY A 82 -12.49 -0.83 12.84
N SER A 83 -11.19 -0.95 13.12
CA SER A 83 -10.35 0.17 13.52
C SER A 83 -10.23 1.17 12.36
N ALA A 84 -10.19 2.48 12.67
CA ALA A 84 -9.88 3.51 11.68
C ALA A 84 -8.41 3.45 11.20
N GLN A 85 -7.58 2.73 11.95
CA GLN A 85 -6.15 2.56 11.73
C GLN A 85 -5.83 1.18 11.18
N ILE A 86 -4.82 1.12 10.31
CA ILE A 86 -4.29 -0.11 9.73
C ILE A 86 -3.12 -0.57 10.59
N THR A 87 -3.22 -1.73 11.23
CA THR A 87 -2.22 -2.22 12.20
C THR A 87 -1.54 -3.52 11.78
N GLY A 88 -1.98 -4.10 10.66
CA GLY A 88 -1.39 -5.30 10.10
C GLY A 88 -0.09 -5.06 9.36
N TRP A 89 0.60 -6.15 8.98
CA TRP A 89 1.91 -6.07 8.34
C TRP A 89 1.88 -5.42 6.95
N ILE A 90 0.70 -5.26 6.31
CA ILE A 90 0.57 -4.60 5.00
C ILE A 90 1.15 -3.18 5.00
N VAL A 91 1.18 -2.52 6.16
CA VAL A 91 1.80 -1.21 6.34
C VAL A 91 3.28 -1.21 5.94
N SER A 92 3.99 -2.32 6.14
CA SER A 92 5.42 -2.45 5.82
C SER A 92 5.71 -2.51 4.31
N LEU A 93 4.69 -2.68 3.46
CA LEU A 93 4.84 -2.56 2.00
C LEU A 93 5.04 -1.09 1.56
N PHE A 94 4.73 -0.13 2.42
CA PHE A 94 4.85 1.30 2.14
C PHE A 94 6.06 1.90 2.85
N LEU A 95 7.08 2.26 2.07
CA LEU A 95 8.31 2.92 2.51
C LEU A 95 8.06 4.28 3.19
N TYR A 96 7.18 5.07 2.59
CA TYR A 96 6.83 6.42 3.03
C TYR A 96 5.33 6.55 3.21
N LEU A 97 4.96 7.40 4.16
CA LEU A 97 3.59 7.84 4.38
C LEU A 97 3.50 9.34 4.18
N VAL A 98 2.29 9.81 3.95
CA VAL A 98 1.98 11.22 3.82
C VAL A 98 2.15 11.90 5.18
N ASP A 99 2.90 12.97 5.20
CA ASP A 99 3.03 13.80 6.39
C ASP A 99 1.72 14.56 6.61
N ARG A 100 1.07 14.28 7.75
CA ARG A 100 -0.19 14.94 8.14
C ARG A 100 0.00 16.44 8.31
N GLY A 101 1.16 16.89 8.79
CA GLY A 101 1.50 18.31 8.88
C GLY A 101 1.59 18.94 7.50
N ALA A 102 2.26 18.27 6.56
CA ALA A 102 2.33 18.70 5.17
C ALA A 102 0.95 18.72 4.50
N ARG A 103 0.07 17.74 4.82
CA ARG A 103 -1.32 17.72 4.34
C ARG A 103 -2.08 18.94 4.83
N TRP A 104 -2.06 19.19 6.13
CA TRP A 104 -2.78 20.32 6.71
C TRP A 104 -2.26 21.64 6.17
N ALA A 105 -0.94 21.77 5.97
CA ALA A 105 -0.36 22.94 5.32
C ALA A 105 -0.94 23.12 3.90
N TRP A 106 -0.97 22.06 3.09
CA TRP A 106 -1.56 22.09 1.76
C TRP A 106 -3.05 22.52 1.77
N GLU A 107 -3.86 21.87 2.61
CA GLU A 107 -5.31 22.13 2.73
C GLU A 107 -5.60 23.59 3.14
N MET A 108 -4.70 24.18 3.92
CA MET A 108 -4.78 25.58 4.37
C MET A 108 -4.10 26.57 3.42
N GLY A 109 -3.62 26.13 2.25
CA GLY A 109 -2.92 26.96 1.27
C GLY A 109 -1.55 27.46 1.74
N GLN A 110 -0.95 26.81 2.75
CA GLN A 110 0.37 27.10 3.27
C GLN A 110 1.45 26.41 2.40
N PRO A 111 2.67 26.97 2.33
CA PRO A 111 3.78 26.30 1.65
C PRO A 111 4.12 24.98 2.35
N ILE A 112 4.44 23.96 1.55
CA ILE A 112 4.96 22.67 2.00
C ILE A 112 6.44 22.62 1.65
N GLU A 113 7.27 22.24 2.60
CA GLU A 113 8.67 21.94 2.32
C GLU A 113 8.84 20.48 1.85
N GLY A 114 9.46 20.30 0.69
CA GLY A 114 9.74 18.97 0.14
C GLY A 114 8.49 18.20 -0.33
N PRO A 115 8.55 16.87 -0.39
CA PRO A 115 7.51 16.05 -1.02
C PRO A 115 6.26 15.85 -0.14
N GLY A 116 6.23 16.32 1.10
CA GLY A 116 5.14 16.06 2.05
C GLY A 116 5.02 14.59 2.46
N LEU A 117 6.15 13.86 2.47
CA LEU A 117 6.23 12.45 2.83
C LEU A 117 7.23 12.27 3.99
N LEU A 118 6.90 11.38 4.93
CA LEU A 118 7.82 10.93 5.99
C LEU A 118 8.14 9.44 5.85
N ARG A 119 9.31 9.02 6.35
CA ARG A 119 9.64 7.58 6.51
C ARG A 119 8.54 6.95 7.36
N ASN A 120 7.99 5.83 6.89
CA ASN A 120 6.92 5.15 7.60
C ASN A 120 7.38 4.76 9.03
N PRO A 121 6.81 5.37 10.09
CA PRO A 121 7.25 5.10 11.46
C PRO A 121 6.75 3.74 11.99
N TRP A 122 5.92 3.03 11.21
CA TRP A 122 5.39 1.71 11.51
C TRP A 122 6.12 0.57 10.78
N LEU A 123 7.29 0.82 10.18
CA LEU A 123 8.10 -0.24 9.56
C LEU A 123 8.63 -1.22 10.62
N GLY A 124 8.50 -2.53 10.34
CA GLY A 124 8.91 -3.59 11.26
C GLY A 124 8.06 -3.67 12.54
N SER A 125 7.14 -2.72 12.69
CA SER A 125 6.11 -2.69 13.70
C SER A 125 4.96 -3.58 13.24
N ALA A 126 5.13 -4.89 13.37
CA ALA A 126 4.00 -5.71 13.78
C ALA A 126 3.68 -5.41 15.26
N ALA A 127 3.70 -4.14 15.70
CA ALA A 127 3.66 -3.85 17.13
C ALA A 127 2.22 -3.99 17.61
N HIS A 128 1.93 -5.18 18.14
CA HIS A 128 1.62 -5.34 19.55
C HIS A 128 0.89 -4.14 20.21
N GLY A 129 -0.23 -3.72 19.65
CA GLY A 129 -1.11 -2.70 20.24
C GLY A 129 -0.70 -1.23 20.07
N VAL A 130 0.20 -0.89 19.13
CA VAL A 130 0.48 0.51 18.78
C VAL A 130 -0.52 0.97 17.71
N ASP A 131 -1.09 2.16 17.89
CA ASP A 131 -1.94 2.83 16.90
C ASP A 131 -1.24 2.86 15.54
N GLY A 132 -1.93 2.52 14.44
CA GLY A 132 -1.39 2.47 13.07
C GLY A 132 -1.73 3.70 12.21
N PRO A 133 -1.22 3.80 10.97
CA PRO A 133 -1.63 4.85 10.05
C PRO A 133 -3.12 4.77 9.73
N GLY A 134 -3.74 5.94 9.57
CA GLY A 134 -5.10 6.06 9.04
C GLY A 134 -5.12 5.80 7.53
N ARG A 135 -6.29 5.49 6.98
CA ARG A 135 -6.47 5.21 5.54
C ARG A 135 -5.91 6.31 4.64
N ASP A 136 -6.04 7.56 5.06
CA ASP A 136 -5.58 8.68 4.27
C ASP A 136 -4.06 8.89 4.38
N ASP A 137 -3.34 8.28 5.32
CA ASP A 137 -1.90 8.51 5.48
C ASP A 137 -1.05 7.87 4.38
N PHE A 138 -1.64 7.05 3.51
CA PHE A 138 -0.93 6.38 2.42
C PHE A 138 -0.77 7.32 1.22
N PRO A 139 0.38 7.26 0.51
CA PRO A 139 0.58 8.06 -0.69
C PRO A 139 -0.42 7.67 -1.78
N SER A 140 -0.78 8.65 -2.61
CA SER A 140 -1.65 8.39 -3.76
C SER A 140 -0.96 7.46 -4.78
N MET A 141 -1.73 6.52 -5.31
CA MET A 141 -1.33 5.64 -6.43
C MET A 141 -2.16 5.97 -7.67
N PRO A 142 -1.63 5.71 -8.89
CA PRO A 142 -0.29 5.18 -9.20
C PRO A 142 0.84 6.20 -9.00
N SER A 143 2.08 5.69 -8.86
CA SER A 143 3.29 6.54 -8.83
C SER A 143 3.56 7.16 -10.19
N LYS A 144 4.05 8.40 -10.19
CA LYS A 144 4.38 9.16 -11.40
C LYS A 144 5.83 9.63 -11.37
N ALA A 145 6.54 9.55 -12.50
CA ALA A 145 7.88 10.10 -12.65
C ALA A 145 7.94 10.94 -13.94
N PRO A 146 8.11 12.27 -13.84
CA PRO A 146 8.16 13.14 -15.01
C PRO A 146 9.48 12.98 -15.77
N PHE A 147 9.42 13.11 -17.09
CA PHE A 147 10.59 13.16 -17.96
C PHE A 147 10.33 13.99 -19.21
N CYS A 148 11.39 14.55 -19.76
CA CYS A 148 11.34 15.30 -21.01
C CYS A 148 11.76 14.39 -22.18
N TRP A 149 10.86 14.12 -23.11
CA TRP A 149 11.18 13.43 -24.35
C TRP A 149 11.57 14.45 -25.42
N LYS A 150 12.85 14.42 -25.80
CA LYS A 150 13.37 15.18 -26.94
C LYS A 150 13.37 14.30 -28.18
N TYR A 151 12.61 14.69 -29.19
CA TYR A 151 12.54 13.99 -30.48
C TYR A 151 12.69 15.01 -31.62
N LEU A 152 13.84 14.96 -32.29
CA LEU A 152 14.26 16.00 -33.26
C LEU A 152 14.19 17.38 -32.59
N ASP A 153 13.58 18.36 -33.24
CA ASP A 153 13.39 19.72 -32.73
C ASP A 153 12.16 19.86 -31.81
N ARG A 154 11.51 18.74 -31.44
CA ARG A 154 10.33 18.73 -30.58
C ARG A 154 10.67 18.28 -29.17
N ARG A 155 9.96 18.87 -28.21
CA ARG A 155 10.05 18.58 -26.79
C ARG A 155 8.65 18.21 -26.28
N PHE A 156 8.55 17.07 -25.61
CA PHE A 156 7.33 16.60 -24.97
C PHE A 156 7.59 16.42 -23.47
N GLU A 157 6.76 17.04 -22.64
CA GLU A 157 6.75 16.76 -21.20
C GLU A 157 5.87 15.53 -20.98
N MET A 158 6.46 14.48 -20.42
CA MET A 158 5.85 13.17 -20.30
C MET A 158 5.94 12.67 -18.86
N GLU A 159 5.11 11.71 -18.49
CA GLU A 159 5.18 11.01 -17.21
C GLU A 159 5.20 9.50 -17.43
N PHE A 160 6.11 8.81 -16.74
CA PHE A 160 5.95 7.40 -16.46
C PHE A 160 4.94 7.25 -15.34
N VAL A 161 3.90 6.47 -15.58
CA VAL A 161 2.89 6.10 -14.59
C VAL A 161 3.03 4.62 -14.31
N GLY A 162 3.04 4.21 -13.04
CA GLY A 162 3.14 2.81 -12.68
C GLY A 162 2.64 2.51 -11.27
N GLY A 163 2.08 1.32 -11.08
CA GLY A 163 1.62 0.83 -9.79
C GLY A 163 0.22 0.23 -9.85
N LEU A 164 -0.51 0.32 -8.74
CA LEU A 164 -1.91 -0.09 -8.65
C LEU A 164 -2.77 0.89 -9.46
N LEU A 165 -3.38 0.40 -10.53
CA LEU A 165 -4.29 1.17 -11.40
C LEU A 165 -5.76 0.93 -11.05
N GLY A 166 -6.06 -0.13 -10.31
CA GLY A 166 -7.42 -0.44 -9.88
C GLY A 166 -7.51 -1.80 -9.17
N VAL A 167 -8.73 -2.31 -9.08
CA VAL A 167 -9.05 -3.62 -8.52
C VAL A 167 -9.88 -4.37 -9.56
N ALA A 168 -9.51 -5.62 -9.83
CA ALA A 168 -10.31 -6.54 -10.61
C ALA A 168 -10.99 -7.55 -9.68
N GLN A 169 -12.21 -7.93 -10.02
CA GLN A 169 -12.96 -8.97 -9.33
C GLN A 169 -13.08 -10.18 -10.25
N ASP A 170 -12.83 -11.37 -9.71
CA ASP A 170 -13.12 -12.62 -10.40
C ASP A 170 -14.64 -12.84 -10.51
N ALA A 171 -15.10 -13.32 -11.67
CA ALA A 171 -16.52 -13.45 -11.94
C ALA A 171 -17.16 -14.67 -11.24
N ASP A 172 -16.37 -15.69 -10.91
CA ASP A 172 -16.87 -16.97 -10.42
C ASP A 172 -16.85 -17.02 -8.89
N ASP A 173 -15.74 -16.58 -8.26
CA ASP A 173 -15.55 -16.67 -6.81
C ASP A 173 -15.57 -15.32 -6.08
N PHE A 174 -15.75 -14.22 -6.83
CA PHE A 174 -15.79 -12.84 -6.34
C PHE A 174 -14.53 -12.36 -5.61
N THR A 175 -13.42 -13.10 -5.71
CA THR A 175 -12.14 -12.68 -5.13
C THR A 175 -11.64 -11.41 -5.80
N LEU A 176 -10.97 -10.57 -5.01
CA LEU A 176 -10.42 -9.30 -5.47
C LEU A 176 -8.92 -9.46 -5.69
N ARG A 177 -8.42 -8.86 -6.78
CA ARG A 177 -6.99 -8.75 -7.05
C ARG A 177 -6.59 -7.34 -7.49
N PRO A 178 -5.38 -6.89 -7.14
CA PRO A 178 -4.87 -5.62 -7.63
C PRO A 178 -4.68 -5.66 -9.15
N ALA A 179 -5.18 -4.65 -9.86
CA ALA A 179 -4.85 -4.41 -11.26
C ALA A 179 -3.58 -3.54 -11.32
N ILE A 180 -2.45 -4.15 -11.67
CA ILE A 180 -1.15 -3.49 -11.74
C ILE A 180 -0.82 -3.20 -13.20
N GLY A 181 -0.31 -2.00 -13.49
CA GLY A 181 0.13 -1.66 -14.84
C GLY A 181 1.06 -0.46 -14.88
N TRP A 182 1.46 -0.11 -16.09
CA TRP A 182 2.28 1.06 -16.37
C TRP A 182 1.88 1.71 -17.70
N ALA A 183 2.11 3.01 -17.82
CA ALA A 183 1.86 3.79 -19.03
C ALA A 183 2.88 4.92 -19.16
N VAL A 184 3.04 5.43 -20.38
CA VAL A 184 3.71 6.70 -20.66
C VAL A 184 2.64 7.65 -21.16
N ILE A 185 2.44 8.75 -20.44
CA ILE A 185 1.41 9.75 -20.77
C ILE A 185 2.06 11.12 -20.97
N GLU A 186 1.41 12.00 -21.73
CA GLU A 186 1.77 13.42 -21.71
C GLU A 186 1.50 13.97 -20.31
N SER A 187 2.41 14.79 -19.79
CA SER A 187 2.18 15.47 -18.52
C SER A 187 0.94 16.34 -18.65
N GLY A 188 -0.06 16.11 -17.77
CA GLY A 188 -1.20 17.02 -17.68
C GLY A 188 -0.73 18.45 -17.39
N HIS A 189 -1.54 19.46 -17.74
CA HIS A 189 -1.33 20.86 -17.33
C HIS A 189 -1.51 21.03 -15.81
N GLU A 190 -0.76 20.29 -14.99
CA GLU A 190 -0.74 20.44 -13.54
C GLU A 190 0.37 21.41 -13.14
N LYS A 191 0.02 22.38 -12.30
CA LYS A 191 0.92 23.44 -11.84
C LYS A 191 2.10 22.85 -11.04
N PRO A 192 3.31 23.45 -11.11
CA PRO A 192 4.42 23.07 -10.24
C PRO A 192 4.04 23.26 -8.76
N GLY A 193 4.25 22.23 -7.92
CA GLY A 193 3.89 22.23 -6.48
C GLY A 193 2.96 21.07 -6.04
N ARG A 194 2.95 19.95 -6.76
CA ARG A 194 1.97 18.87 -6.61
C ARG A 194 2.02 18.19 -5.23
N TRP A 195 0.85 18.08 -4.61
CA TRP A 195 0.59 17.27 -3.43
C TRP A 195 0.54 15.77 -3.78
N TRP A 196 1.24 14.93 -3.03
CA TRP A 196 1.33 13.48 -3.27
C TRP A 196 0.37 12.64 -2.40
N GLY A 197 -0.46 13.29 -1.57
CA GLY A 197 -1.46 12.62 -0.73
C GLY A 197 -2.78 12.27 -1.46
N PRO A 198 -3.72 11.62 -0.74
CA PRO A 198 -5.05 11.28 -1.27
C PRO A 198 -5.80 12.54 -1.72
N GLY A 199 -6.63 12.41 -2.76
CA GLY A 199 -7.47 13.50 -3.26
C GLY A 199 -6.82 14.41 -4.32
N SER A 200 -5.64 14.07 -4.84
CA SER A 200 -4.98 14.82 -5.95
C SER A 200 -5.60 14.58 -7.34
N TRP A 201 -6.83 14.06 -7.40
CA TRP A 201 -7.63 13.89 -8.60
C TRP A 201 -8.88 14.76 -8.47
N GLY A 202 -8.80 15.97 -9.04
CA GLY A 202 -9.89 16.92 -9.19
C GLY A 202 -9.67 17.71 -10.46
#